data_AF-A0A800FAX6-F1
#
_entry.id   AF-A0A800FAX6-F1
#
_cell.length_a   1.000
_cell.length_b   1.000
_cell.length_c   1.000
_cell.angle_alpha   90.00
_cell.angle_beta   90.00
_cell.angle_gamma   90.00
#
_symmetry.space_group_name_H-M   'P 1'
#
loop_
_entity.id
_entity.type
_entity.pdbx_description
1 polymer ?
#
loop_
_entity_poly.entity_id
_entity_poly.type
_entity_poly.pdbx_seq_one_letter_code
_entity_poly.pdbx_strand_id
1 'polypeptide(L)'
;MVLFHLAARVGGIYANATQKPDFYRDNVLINTHVLDAAVDVGVEYVFVMGTGCAYPKRLEGQVLYEEAQEAQRAVPTWWAAK
;
A
#
# COMPACT_ATOMS: atom_id res chain seq x y z
N MET A 1 -12.24 -10.08 16.64
CA MET A 1 -11.37 -8.95 17.07
C MET A 1 -11.02 -8.11 15.86
N VAL A 2 -10.96 -6.78 15.98
CA VAL A 2 -10.67 -5.87 14.85
C VAL A 2 -9.39 -5.07 15.11
N LEU A 3 -8.45 -5.11 14.16
CA LEU A 3 -7.19 -4.34 14.18
C LEU A 3 -7.31 -3.11 13.28
N PHE A 4 -7.01 -1.93 13.83
CA PHE A 4 -6.86 -0.69 13.04
C PHE A 4 -5.37 -0.41 12.83
N HIS A 5 -4.86 -0.76 11.66
CA HIS A 5 -3.46 -0.58 11.29
C HIS A 5 -3.25 0.79 10.65
N LEU A 6 -2.85 1.76 11.49
CA LEU A 6 -2.57 3.14 11.10
C LEU A 6 -1.07 3.49 11.14
N ALA A 7 -0.22 2.51 11.46
CA ALA A 7 1.21 2.74 11.60
C ALA A 7 1.89 2.81 10.23
N ALA A 8 2.57 3.92 9.95
CA ALA A 8 3.35 4.14 8.76
C ALA A 8 4.40 5.23 9.02
N ARG A 9 5.52 5.19 8.31
CA ARG A 9 6.40 6.34 8.13
C ARG A 9 5.72 7.32 7.19
N VAL A 10 5.35 8.47 7.74
CA VAL A 10 4.66 9.57 7.05
C VAL A 10 5.45 10.87 7.15
N GLY A 11 5.20 11.81 6.24
CA GLY A 11 5.93 13.07 6.19
C GLY A 11 5.30 14.08 5.23
N GLY A 12 5.75 15.33 5.33
CA GLY A 12 5.33 16.39 4.41
C GLY A 12 5.88 16.20 2.99
N ILE A 13 5.50 17.11 2.09
CA ILE A 13 5.87 17.06 0.65
C ILE A 13 7.38 16.92 0.46
N TYR A 14 8.17 17.72 1.18
CA TYR A 14 9.63 17.71 1.07
C TYR A 14 10.25 16.38 1.54
N ALA A 15 9.80 15.85 2.68
CA ALA A 15 10.29 14.57 3.22
C ALA A 15 9.94 13.41 2.28
N ASN A 16 8.70 13.35 1.79
CA ASN A 16 8.27 12.36 0.81
C ASN A 16 9.04 12.47 -0.52
N ALA A 17 9.45 13.67 -0.93
CA ALA A 17 10.22 13.86 -2.15
C ALA A 17 11.68 13.39 -2.02
N THR A 18 12.28 13.58 -0.84
CA THR A 18 13.72 13.38 -0.59
C THR A 18 14.06 12.01 0.00
N GLN A 19 13.12 11.34 0.67
CA GLN A 19 13.36 10.10 1.43
C GLN A 19 12.54 8.91 0.92
N LYS A 20 12.14 8.90 -0.36
CA LYS A 20 11.27 7.85 -0.94
C LYS A 20 11.70 6.41 -0.65
N PRO A 21 12.99 6.03 -0.78
CA PRO A 21 13.40 4.64 -0.57
C PRO A 21 13.12 4.17 0.86
N ASP A 22 13.38 5.04 1.84
CA ASP A 22 13.17 4.72 3.25
C ASP A 22 11.69 4.61 3.58
N PHE A 23 10.88 5.57 3.10
CA PHE A 23 9.43 5.54 3.25
C PHE A 23 8.85 4.26 2.65
N TYR A 24 9.31 3.85 1.47
CA TYR A 24 8.86 2.61 0.85
C TYR A 24 9.28 1.39 1.67
N ARG A 25 10.57 1.26 1.99
CA ARG A 25 11.11 0.12 2.74
C ARG A 25 10.43 -0.03 4.11
N ASP A 26 10.36 1.04 4.89
CA ASP A 26 9.81 0.98 6.24
C ASP A 26 8.33 0.63 6.22
N ASN A 27 7.54 1.24 5.32
CA ASN A 27 6.11 0.96 5.23
C ASN A 27 5.80 -0.45 4.72
N VAL A 28 6.60 -0.99 3.79
CA VAL A 28 6.47 -2.39 3.36
C VAL A 28 6.71 -3.32 4.55
N LEU A 29 7.81 -3.13 5.28
CA LEU A 29 8.15 -3.99 6.43
C LEU A 29 7.12 -3.88 7.56
N ILE A 30 6.66 -2.67 7.88
CA ILE A 30 5.61 -2.43 8.89
C ILE A 30 4.33 -3.18 8.49
N ASN A 31 3.87 -3.01 7.25
CA ASN A 31 2.64 -3.65 6.78
C ASN A 31 2.74 -5.17 6.77
N THR A 32 3.85 -5.72 6.27
CA THR A 32 4.07 -7.17 6.22
C THR A 32 4.05 -7.77 7.61
N HIS A 33 4.88 -7.27 8.54
CA HIS A 33 4.98 -7.88 9.87
C HIS A 33 3.70 -7.72 10.71
N VAL A 34 2.99 -6.59 10.59
CA VAL A 34 1.72 -6.40 11.31
C VAL A 34 0.65 -7.37 10.80
N LEU A 35 0.59 -7.61 9.49
CA LEU A 35 -0.35 -8.58 8.91
C LEU A 35 0.00 -10.01 9.31
N ASP A 36 1.27 -10.40 9.25
CA ASP A 36 1.71 -11.74 9.68
C ASP A 36 1.35 -11.98 11.16
N ALA A 37 1.65 -11.03 12.04
CA ALA A 37 1.32 -11.12 13.45
C ALA A 37 -0.20 -11.15 13.70
N ALA A 38 -0.99 -10.42 12.89
CA ALA A 38 -2.45 -10.43 12.99
C ALA A 38 -3.03 -11.82 12.68
N VAL A 39 -2.44 -12.55 11.73
CA VAL A 39 -2.80 -13.95 11.44
C VAL A 39 -2.45 -14.84 12.63
N ASP A 40 -1.24 -14.73 13.17
CA ASP A 40 -0.76 -15.58 14.28
C ASP A 40 -1.64 -15.46 15.54
N VAL A 41 -2.19 -14.27 15.80
CA VAL A 41 -3.04 -14.02 16.98
C VAL A 41 -4.54 -14.15 16.70
N GLY A 42 -4.93 -14.57 15.48
CA GLY A 42 -6.32 -14.82 15.12
C GLY A 42 -7.18 -13.55 15.00
N VAL A 43 -6.62 -12.45 14.49
CA VAL A 43 -7.40 -11.25 14.15
C VAL A 43 -8.36 -11.59 13.01
N GLU A 44 -9.64 -11.28 13.22
CA GLU A 44 -10.71 -11.60 12.27
C GLU A 44 -10.85 -10.52 11.20
N TYR A 45 -10.59 -9.25 11.55
CA TYR A 45 -10.69 -8.12 10.63
C TYR A 45 -9.53 -7.14 10.82
N VAL A 46 -8.88 -6.75 9.72
CA VAL A 46 -7.86 -5.71 9.70
C VAL A 46 -8.33 -4.56 8.83
N PHE A 47 -8.41 -3.36 9.43
CA PHE A 47 -8.60 -2.11 8.71
C PHE A 47 -7.24 -1.46 8.48
N VAL A 48 -6.87 -1.25 7.21
CA VAL A 48 -5.62 -0.60 6.82
C VAL A 48 -5.93 0.74 6.15
N MET A 49 -5.23 1.80 6.54
CA MET A 49 -5.38 3.10 5.90
C MET A 49 -4.60 3.15 4.58
N GLY A 50 -5.34 3.23 3.47
CA GLY A 50 -4.76 3.48 2.15
C GLY A 50 -4.29 4.93 1.98
N THR A 51 -3.65 5.22 0.84
CA THR A 51 -3.26 6.58 0.47
C THR A 51 -3.61 6.90 -0.98
N GLY A 52 -4.20 8.07 -1.21
CA GLY A 52 -4.42 8.58 -2.57
C GLY A 52 -3.12 8.85 -3.33
N CYS A 53 -1.98 8.93 -2.64
CA CYS A 53 -0.68 9.16 -3.28
C CYS A 53 -0.14 7.94 -4.05
N ALA A 54 -0.74 6.76 -3.88
CA ALA A 54 -0.37 5.57 -4.65
C ALA A 54 -0.80 5.66 -6.12
N TYR A 55 -1.76 6.53 -6.45
CA TYR A 55 -2.28 6.66 -7.80
C TYR A 55 -1.39 7.54 -8.70
N PRO A 56 -1.38 7.29 -10.03
CA PRO A 56 -0.65 8.11 -10.98
C PRO A 56 -1.06 9.59 -10.92
N LYS A 57 -0.09 10.49 -11.05
CA LYS A 57 -0.31 11.95 -11.01
C LYS A 57 -1.22 12.50 -12.10
N ARG A 58 -1.37 11.81 -13.23
CA ARG A 58 -2.09 12.30 -14.42
C ARG A 58 -3.33 11.44 -14.68
N LEU A 59 -4.45 11.92 -14.17
CA LEU A 59 -5.78 11.30 -14.31
C LEU A 59 -6.84 12.38 -14.60
N GLU A 60 -6.44 13.49 -15.21
CA GLU A 60 -7.36 14.58 -15.53
C GLU A 60 -8.50 14.07 -16.42
N GLY A 61 -9.74 14.21 -15.93
CA GLY A 61 -10.95 13.80 -16.63
C GLY A 61 -11.36 12.33 -16.45
N GLN A 62 -10.69 11.55 -15.58
CA GLN A 62 -11.04 10.15 -15.33
C GLN A 62 -11.32 9.88 -13.84
N VAL A 63 -12.44 9.22 -13.56
CA VAL A 63 -12.72 8.68 -12.23
C VAL A 63 -11.94 7.37 -12.08
N LEU A 64 -11.19 7.25 -11.00
CA LEU A 64 -10.53 6.00 -10.64
C LEU A 64 -11.52 5.08 -9.95
N TYR A 65 -11.73 3.91 -10.54
CA TYR A 65 -12.39 2.79 -9.90
C TYR A 65 -11.33 1.75 -9.56
N GLU A 66 -11.35 1.24 -8.33
CA GLU A 66 -10.39 0.25 -7.85
C GLU A 66 -10.42 -1.03 -8.71
N GLU A 67 -11.62 -1.50 -9.07
CA GLU A 67 -11.88 -2.62 -9.97
C GLU A 67 -11.30 -2.41 -11.39
N ALA A 68 -11.35 -1.17 -11.90
CA ALA A 68 -10.84 -0.84 -13.23
C ALA A 68 -9.30 -0.84 -13.29
N GLN A 69 -8.62 -0.73 -12.15
CA GLN A 69 -7.16 -0.75 -12.07
C GLN A 69 -6.60 -2.18 -12.05
N GLU A 70 -7.31 -3.14 -11.45
CA GLU A 70 -6.92 -4.55 -11.48
C GLU A 70 -6.87 -5.09 -12.92
N ALA A 71 -7.82 -4.68 -13.76
CA ALA A 71 -7.84 -5.02 -15.18
C ALA A 71 -6.69 -4.39 -16.00
N GLN A 72 -6.10 -3.29 -15.52
CA GLN A 72 -4.98 -2.58 -16.16
C GLN A 72 -3.61 -2.98 -15.57
N ARG A 73 -3.60 -3.77 -14.49
CA ARG A 73 -2.38 -4.25 -13.86
C ARG A 73 -1.79 -5.34 -14.75
N ALA A 74 -1.03 -4.94 -15.77
CA ALA A 74 -0.16 -5.84 -16.49
C ALA A 74 0.80 -6.46 -15.45
N VAL A 75 0.52 -7.70 -15.04
CA VAL A 75 1.44 -8.48 -14.23
C VAL A 75 2.72 -8.60 -15.06
N PRO A 76 3.86 -8.11 -14.59
CA PRO A 76 5.09 -8.21 -15.36
C PRO A 76 5.37 -9.69 -15.65
N THR A 77 5.73 -10.01 -16.89
CA THR A 77 5.90 -11.41 -17.35
C THR A 77 6.95 -12.20 -16.55
N TRP A 78 7.83 -11.51 -15.83
CA TRP A 78 8.79 -12.13 -14.91
C TRP A 78 8.19 -12.61 -13.57
N TRP A 79 6.98 -12.17 -13.22
CA TRP A 79 6.25 -12.63 -12.02
C TRP A 79 5.52 -13.96 -12.26
N ALA A 80 5.15 -14.28 -13.51
CA ALA A 80 4.53 -15.54 -13.91
C ALA A 80 5.54 -16.66 -14.23
N ALA A 81 6.84 -16.37 -14.12
CA ALA A 81 7.93 -17.29 -14.45
C ALA A 81 8.57 -17.96 -13.21
N LYS A 82 7.86 -18.00 -12.08
CA LYS A 82 8.21 -18.79 -10.90
C LYS A 82 7.10 -19.77 -10.57
#